data_AF-A0A938KJY9-F1
#
_entry.id   AF-A0A938KJY9-F1
#
_cell.length_a   1.000
_cell.length_b   1.000
_cell.length_c   1.000
_cell.angle_alpha   90.00
_cell.angle_beta   90.00
_cell.angle_gamma   90.00
#
_symmetry.space_group_name_H-M   'P 1'
#
loop_
_entity.id
_entity.type
_entity.pdbx_description
1 polymer ?
#
loop_
_entity_poly.entity_id
_entity_poly.type
_entity_poly.pdbx_seq_one_letter_code
_entity_poly.pdbx_strand_id
1 'polypeptide(L)'
;MRPKKVAILTAGGLAPCLSAAIADLVERYTATAPEIEILCYRGGYKGLLLGDSLAIGPADRAAAAILRAHGGSPIGNSRVKLTNVKDCLKRGLVREGQNPLQVAAEQLVRDRIDVLHTIGGDDTNTTAADLAAFLATNNYQLTVIGLPKTIDNDVVPIRQSLGAWTAAAEGARFFRQVVAEHGANPRMLIIHEVMGRNCGWLTAATAREYLQMLGQVALAPGFGLTRERLAVHGV
;
A
#
# COMPACT_ATOMS: atom_id res chain seq x y z
N MET A 1 6.97 -28.43 2.93
CA MET A 1 5.71 -28.88 2.30
C MET A 1 5.39 -27.91 1.16
N ARG A 2 4.81 -28.36 0.03
CA ARG A 2 4.31 -27.40 -0.98
C ARG A 2 3.07 -26.69 -0.40
N PRO A 3 2.97 -25.35 -0.48
CA PRO A 3 1.82 -24.63 0.04
C PRO A 3 0.55 -25.05 -0.70
N LYS A 4 -0.56 -25.20 0.03
CA LYS A 4 -1.89 -25.53 -0.48
C LYS A 4 -2.82 -24.34 -0.44
N LYS A 5 -2.64 -23.44 0.53
CA LYS A 5 -3.46 -22.25 0.68
C LYS A 5 -2.65 -21.02 1.01
N VAL A 6 -2.91 -19.94 0.28
CA VAL A 6 -2.30 -18.62 0.50
C VAL A 6 -3.37 -17.64 0.95
N ALA A 7 -2.99 -16.72 1.84
CA ALA A 7 -3.80 -15.58 2.22
C ALA A 7 -3.18 -14.28 1.69
N ILE A 8 -4.02 -13.31 1.34
CA ILE A 8 -3.61 -11.95 0.96
C ILE A 8 -4.36 -10.97 1.85
N LEU A 9 -3.66 -9.96 2.35
CA LEU A 9 -4.28 -8.84 3.06
C LEU A 9 -3.62 -7.52 2.69
N THR A 10 -4.40 -6.43 2.72
CA THR A 10 -3.88 -5.05 2.60
C THR A 10 -4.13 -4.30 3.90
N ALA A 11 -3.11 -3.60 4.40
CA ALA A 11 -3.19 -2.90 5.69
C ALA A 11 -2.57 -1.48 5.62
N GLY A 12 -2.97 -0.62 6.57
CA GLY A 12 -2.42 0.73 6.72
C GLY A 12 -3.13 1.82 5.90
N GLY A 13 -2.38 2.83 5.45
CA GLY A 13 -2.90 3.84 4.51
C GLY A 13 -2.94 3.33 3.07
N LEU A 14 -3.84 3.87 2.25
CA LEU A 14 -3.88 3.55 0.81
C LEU A 14 -2.63 4.09 0.11
N ALA A 15 -2.21 3.37 -0.94
CA ALA A 15 -1.15 3.77 -1.86
C ALA A 15 -1.55 3.28 -3.27
N PRO A 16 -1.10 3.94 -4.35
CA PRO A 16 -1.45 3.59 -5.73
C PRO A 16 -0.71 2.33 -6.19
N CYS A 17 -1.07 1.19 -5.61
CA CYS A 17 -0.50 -0.13 -5.91
C CYS A 17 -1.34 -1.30 -5.42
N LEU A 18 -2.28 -1.09 -4.47
CA LEU A 18 -2.93 -2.19 -3.75
C LEU A 18 -3.77 -3.08 -4.68
N SER A 19 -4.62 -2.50 -5.53
CA SER A 19 -5.40 -3.25 -6.52
C SER A 19 -4.50 -4.00 -7.51
N ALA A 20 -3.45 -3.35 -8.02
CA ALA A 20 -2.50 -3.97 -8.95
C ALA A 20 -1.70 -5.11 -8.31
N ALA A 21 -1.25 -4.95 -7.06
CA ALA A 21 -0.53 -5.99 -6.33
C ALA A 21 -1.40 -7.24 -6.08
N ILE A 22 -2.69 -7.05 -5.78
CA ILE A 22 -3.64 -8.17 -5.69
C ILE A 22 -3.83 -8.83 -7.06
N ALA A 23 -4.02 -8.04 -8.12
CA ALA A 23 -4.16 -8.55 -9.49
C ALA A 23 -2.96 -9.45 -9.87
N ASP A 24 -1.75 -8.94 -9.67
CA ASP A 24 -0.50 -9.59 -10.04
C ASP A 24 -0.28 -10.88 -9.23
N LEU A 25 -0.58 -10.87 -7.93
CA LEU A 25 -0.51 -12.09 -7.10
C LEU A 25 -1.51 -13.14 -7.59
N VAL A 26 -2.78 -12.77 -7.80
CA VAL A 26 -3.82 -13.69 -8.23
C VAL A 26 -3.50 -14.28 -9.61
N GLU A 27 -3.09 -13.47 -10.57
CA GLU A 27 -2.70 -13.95 -11.90
C GLU A 27 -1.47 -14.85 -11.84
N ARG A 28 -0.45 -14.49 -11.04
CA ARG A 28 0.76 -15.31 -10.92
C ARG A 28 0.44 -16.68 -10.36
N TYR A 29 -0.33 -16.75 -9.28
CA TYR A 29 -0.77 -18.04 -8.72
C TYR A 29 -1.63 -18.82 -9.73
N THR A 30 -2.52 -18.15 -10.45
CA THR A 30 -3.34 -18.79 -11.48
C THR A 30 -2.49 -19.41 -12.59
N ALA A 31 -1.41 -18.74 -12.99
CA ALA A 31 -0.52 -19.22 -14.04
C ALA A 31 0.44 -20.33 -13.58
N THR A 32 0.95 -20.27 -12.34
CA THR A 32 2.04 -21.17 -11.90
C THR A 32 1.61 -22.28 -10.95
N ALA A 33 0.49 -22.11 -10.24
CA ALA A 33 0.00 -23.05 -9.23
C ALA A 33 -1.52 -22.91 -9.04
N PRO A 34 -2.33 -23.19 -10.08
CA PRO A 34 -3.78 -23.00 -10.05
C PRO A 34 -4.49 -23.84 -8.98
N GLU A 35 -3.86 -24.92 -8.50
CA GLU A 35 -4.34 -25.76 -7.42
C GLU A 35 -4.26 -25.11 -6.03
N ILE A 36 -3.47 -24.04 -5.87
CA ILE A 36 -3.36 -23.32 -4.60
C ILE A 36 -4.59 -22.45 -4.39
N GLU A 37 -5.28 -22.67 -3.28
CA GLU A 37 -6.41 -21.85 -2.84
C GLU A 37 -5.93 -20.46 -2.41
N ILE A 38 -6.65 -19.40 -2.83
CA ILE A 38 -6.35 -18.02 -2.44
C ILE A 38 -7.50 -17.49 -1.59
N LEU A 39 -7.16 -16.97 -0.41
CA LEU A 39 -8.06 -16.32 0.52
C LEU A 39 -7.65 -14.85 0.71
N CYS A 40 -8.59 -13.92 0.65
CA CYS A 40 -8.32 -12.50 0.88
C CYS A 40 -9.02 -12.03 2.15
N TYR A 41 -8.28 -11.59 3.17
CA TYR A 41 -8.87 -11.04 4.40
C TYR A 41 -9.38 -9.62 4.17
N ARG A 42 -10.69 -9.40 4.37
CA ARG A 42 -11.32 -8.10 4.09
C ARG A 42 -10.89 -7.05 5.11
N GLY A 43 -10.40 -5.91 4.64
CA GLY A 43 -9.95 -4.84 5.51
C GLY A 43 -8.69 -5.17 6.30
N GLY A 44 -7.82 -6.06 5.81
CA GLY A 44 -6.53 -6.32 6.44
C GLY A 44 -6.64 -7.15 7.73
N TYR A 45 -5.89 -6.77 8.76
CA TYR A 45 -5.94 -7.45 10.07
C TYR A 45 -7.31 -7.39 10.75
N LYS A 46 -8.17 -6.42 10.40
CA LYS A 46 -9.58 -6.43 10.83
C LYS A 46 -10.28 -7.72 10.38
N GLY A 47 -10.18 -8.06 9.10
CA GLY A 47 -10.80 -9.25 8.55
C GLY A 47 -10.19 -10.52 9.14
N LEU A 48 -8.87 -10.53 9.33
CA LEU A 48 -8.19 -11.65 9.99
C LEU A 48 -8.69 -11.88 11.43
N LEU A 49 -8.86 -10.83 12.24
CA LEU A 49 -9.38 -10.99 13.60
C LEU A 49 -10.84 -11.48 13.65
N LEU A 50 -11.63 -11.09 12.65
CA LEU A 50 -13.06 -11.41 12.58
C LEU A 50 -13.38 -12.68 11.78
N GLY A 51 -12.38 -13.32 11.17
CA GLY A 51 -12.58 -14.40 10.20
C GLY A 51 -13.31 -13.96 8.91
N ASP A 52 -13.34 -12.66 8.62
CA ASP A 52 -13.98 -12.09 7.42
C ASP A 52 -13.01 -12.15 6.23
N SER A 53 -13.30 -13.08 5.33
CA SER A 53 -12.48 -13.36 4.15
C SER A 53 -13.29 -13.62 2.89
N LEU A 54 -12.63 -13.45 1.74
CA LEU A 54 -13.13 -13.76 0.41
C LEU A 54 -12.28 -14.87 -0.19
N ALA A 55 -12.88 -16.02 -0.51
CA ALA A 55 -12.24 -17.05 -1.31
C ALA A 55 -12.26 -16.65 -2.79
N ILE A 56 -11.11 -16.73 -3.46
CA ILE A 56 -10.96 -16.34 -4.87
C ILE A 56 -11.22 -17.55 -5.77
N GLY A 57 -12.37 -17.55 -6.44
CA GLY A 57 -12.81 -18.61 -7.34
C GLY A 57 -12.33 -18.42 -8.79
N PRO A 58 -12.70 -19.34 -9.71
CA PRO A 58 -12.31 -19.27 -11.11
C PRO A 58 -12.72 -17.97 -11.83
N ALA A 59 -13.92 -17.45 -11.53
CA ALA A 59 -14.41 -16.20 -12.11
C ALA A 59 -13.58 -14.99 -11.62
N ASP A 60 -13.25 -14.94 -10.33
CA ASP A 60 -12.41 -13.89 -9.75
C ASP A 60 -11.00 -13.91 -10.34
N ARG A 61 -10.43 -15.10 -10.55
CA ARG A 61 -9.12 -15.27 -11.21
C ARG A 61 -9.14 -14.74 -12.63
N ALA A 62 -10.19 -15.07 -13.40
CA ALA A 62 -10.34 -14.60 -14.78
C ALA A 62 -10.52 -13.06 -14.84
N ALA A 63 -11.13 -12.46 -13.81
CA ALA A 63 -11.37 -11.03 -13.72
C ALA A 63 -10.22 -10.23 -13.07
N ALA A 64 -9.22 -10.89 -12.49
CA ALA A 64 -8.18 -10.25 -11.67
C ALA A 64 -7.46 -9.09 -12.39
N ALA A 65 -7.25 -9.21 -13.70
CA ALA A 65 -6.60 -8.21 -14.54
C ALA A 65 -7.25 -6.81 -14.45
N ILE A 66 -8.58 -6.78 -14.26
CA ILE A 66 -9.37 -5.54 -14.21
C ILE A 66 -8.88 -4.64 -13.07
N LEU A 67 -8.46 -5.24 -11.95
CA LEU A 67 -8.05 -4.52 -10.74
C LEU A 67 -6.84 -3.59 -11.00
N ARG A 68 -5.99 -3.87 -11.99
CA ARG A 68 -4.85 -2.99 -12.33
C ARG A 68 -5.25 -1.59 -12.79
N ALA A 69 -6.45 -1.46 -13.35
CA ALA A 69 -6.96 -0.17 -13.82
C ALA A 69 -7.52 0.72 -12.69
N HIS A 70 -7.60 0.19 -11.45
CA HIS A 70 -8.26 0.87 -10.34
C HIS A 70 -7.31 1.20 -9.19
N GLY A 71 -7.48 2.38 -8.58
CA GLY A 71 -6.87 2.72 -7.30
C GLY A 71 -7.55 2.04 -6.11
N GLY A 72 -7.15 2.41 -4.90
CA GLY A 72 -7.75 1.87 -3.67
C GLY A 72 -7.35 0.42 -3.41
N SER A 73 -8.10 -0.27 -2.55
CA SER A 73 -7.95 -1.71 -2.29
C SER A 73 -9.30 -2.42 -2.50
N PRO A 74 -9.40 -3.39 -3.44
CA PRO A 74 -10.64 -4.09 -3.74
C PRO A 74 -11.12 -4.97 -2.58
N ILE A 75 -10.21 -5.37 -1.69
CA ILE A 75 -10.54 -6.15 -0.48
C ILE A 75 -10.67 -5.27 0.76
N GLY A 76 -10.68 -3.95 0.58
CA GLY A 76 -10.73 -2.98 1.68
C GLY A 76 -9.42 -2.89 2.46
N ASN A 77 -9.32 -1.89 3.33
CA ASN A 77 -8.12 -1.64 4.13
C ASN A 77 -8.49 -1.21 5.56
N SER A 78 -7.61 -1.45 6.54
CA SER A 78 -7.78 -0.89 7.88
C SER A 78 -6.44 -0.61 8.57
N ARG A 79 -6.48 0.31 9.54
CA ARG A 79 -5.38 0.56 10.47
C ARG A 79 -5.68 -0.18 11.77
N VAL A 80 -5.29 -1.45 11.84
CA VAL A 80 -5.36 -2.27 13.06
C VAL A 80 -3.95 -2.65 13.45
N LYS A 81 -3.58 -2.38 14.71
CA LYS A 81 -2.32 -2.83 15.31
C LYS A 81 -2.65 -3.92 16.30
N LEU A 82 -2.18 -5.15 16.08
CA LEU A 82 -2.48 -6.28 16.96
C LEU A 82 -1.91 -6.09 18.38
N THR A 83 -0.87 -5.26 18.51
CA THR A 83 -0.28 -4.87 19.80
C THR A 83 -1.15 -3.89 20.59
N ASN A 84 -2.12 -3.22 19.97
CA ASN A 84 -3.02 -2.29 20.65
C ASN A 84 -4.33 -2.99 21.04
N VAL A 85 -4.25 -3.77 22.13
CA VAL A 85 -5.40 -4.51 22.69
C VAL A 85 -6.58 -3.59 23.00
N LYS A 86 -6.32 -2.41 23.58
CA LYS A 86 -7.38 -1.44 23.94
C LYS A 86 -8.17 -0.95 22.72
N ASP A 87 -7.49 -0.63 21.62
CA ASP A 87 -8.16 -0.25 20.36
C ASP A 87 -8.94 -1.41 19.76
N CYS A 88 -8.36 -2.62 19.75
CA CYS A 88 -9.03 -3.81 19.25
C CYS A 88 -10.31 -4.13 20.03
N LEU A 89 -10.28 -4.01 21.37
CA LEU A 89 -11.45 -4.17 22.24
C LEU A 89 -12.50 -3.09 21.97
N LYS A 90 -12.09 -1.81 21.95
CA LYS A 90 -13.01 -0.67 21.69
C LYS A 90 -13.75 -0.82 20.37
N ARG A 91 -13.09 -1.38 19.36
CA ARG A 91 -13.62 -1.60 18.01
C ARG A 91 -14.36 -2.93 17.85
N GLY A 92 -14.47 -3.73 18.92
CA GLY A 92 -15.14 -5.03 18.89
C GLY A 92 -14.42 -6.08 18.03
N LEU A 93 -13.11 -5.93 17.84
CA LEU A 93 -12.30 -6.87 17.04
C LEU A 93 -11.85 -8.09 17.83
N VAL A 94 -11.83 -7.98 19.16
CA VAL A 94 -11.54 -9.05 20.10
C VAL A 94 -12.43 -8.90 21.33
N ARG A 95 -12.58 -9.97 22.11
CA ARG A 95 -13.32 -9.99 23.38
C ARG A 95 -12.39 -9.66 24.55
N GLU A 96 -12.97 -9.26 25.67
CA GLU A 96 -12.22 -9.02 26.91
C GLU A 96 -11.40 -10.25 27.31
N GLY A 97 -10.14 -10.03 27.71
CA GLY A 97 -9.17 -11.08 28.02
C GLY A 97 -8.49 -11.73 26.82
N GLN A 98 -8.88 -11.44 25.57
CA GLN A 98 -8.22 -12.00 24.40
C GLN A 98 -7.00 -11.17 23.96
N ASN A 99 -5.94 -11.86 23.55
CA ASN A 99 -4.79 -11.26 22.87
C ASN A 99 -5.04 -11.25 21.34
N PRO A 100 -5.08 -10.08 20.67
CA PRO A 100 -5.31 -10.00 19.22
C PRO A 100 -4.30 -10.76 18.37
N LEU A 101 -3.03 -10.81 18.78
CA LEU A 101 -2.00 -11.59 18.05
C LEU A 101 -2.38 -13.08 18.05
N GLN A 102 -2.79 -13.60 19.22
CA GLN A 102 -3.21 -14.99 19.35
C GLN A 102 -4.49 -15.27 18.56
N VAL A 103 -5.50 -14.38 18.63
CA VAL A 103 -6.75 -14.53 17.86
C VAL A 103 -6.46 -14.58 16.35
N ALA A 104 -5.60 -13.69 15.85
CA ALA A 104 -5.18 -13.67 14.46
C ALA A 104 -4.41 -14.95 14.07
N ALA A 105 -3.49 -15.41 14.92
CA ALA A 105 -2.75 -16.65 14.70
C ALA A 105 -3.68 -17.87 14.64
N GLU A 106 -4.60 -18.00 15.60
CA GLU A 106 -5.61 -19.06 15.63
C GLU A 106 -6.50 -19.05 14.39
N GLN A 107 -6.85 -17.87 13.86
CA GLN A 107 -7.60 -17.76 12.62
C GLN A 107 -6.79 -18.27 11.41
N LEU A 108 -5.50 -17.93 11.30
CA LEU A 108 -4.63 -18.45 10.23
C LEU A 108 -4.54 -19.99 10.27
N VAL A 109 -4.44 -20.56 11.46
CA VAL A 109 -4.44 -22.03 11.66
C VAL A 109 -5.79 -22.64 11.26
N ARG A 110 -6.90 -22.02 11.71
CA ARG A 110 -8.26 -22.45 11.39
C ARG A 110 -8.51 -22.48 9.89
N ASP A 111 -8.06 -21.44 9.18
CA ASP A 111 -8.20 -21.33 7.73
C ASP A 111 -7.19 -22.21 6.97
N ARG A 112 -6.18 -22.74 7.67
CA ARG A 112 -5.07 -23.57 7.16
C ARG A 112 -4.20 -22.81 6.15
N ILE A 113 -3.82 -21.58 6.49
CA ILE A 113 -2.98 -20.72 5.65
C ILE A 113 -1.52 -21.17 5.75
N ASP A 114 -0.90 -21.53 4.62
CA ASP A 114 0.53 -21.87 4.56
C ASP A 114 1.40 -20.64 4.29
N VAL A 115 0.88 -19.70 3.49
CA VAL A 115 1.58 -18.48 3.08
C VAL A 115 0.68 -17.27 3.29
N LEU A 116 1.18 -16.25 3.99
CA LEU A 116 0.50 -14.97 4.15
C LEU A 116 1.25 -13.87 3.38
N HIS A 117 0.59 -13.30 2.37
CA HIS A 117 1.03 -12.08 1.69
C HIS A 117 0.47 -10.85 2.40
N THR A 118 1.35 -9.96 2.85
CA THR A 118 0.96 -8.71 3.49
C THR A 118 1.37 -7.51 2.66
N ILE A 119 0.39 -6.74 2.16
CA ILE A 119 0.64 -5.52 1.39
C ILE A 119 0.44 -4.32 2.31
N GLY A 120 1.53 -3.79 2.85
CA GLY A 120 1.48 -2.79 3.92
C GLY A 120 2.82 -2.12 4.22
N GLY A 121 2.80 -1.14 5.12
CA GLY A 121 4.03 -0.48 5.60
C GLY A 121 4.71 -1.27 6.73
N ASP A 122 5.63 -0.64 7.44
CA ASP A 122 6.45 -1.28 8.48
C ASP A 122 5.62 -1.99 9.55
N ASP A 123 4.64 -1.28 10.16
CA ASP A 123 3.73 -1.85 11.15
C ASP A 123 3.08 -3.16 10.66
N THR A 124 2.73 -3.22 9.37
CA THR A 124 2.10 -4.40 8.78
C THR A 124 3.09 -5.56 8.67
N ASN A 125 4.28 -5.31 8.11
CA ASN A 125 5.24 -6.39 7.88
C ASN A 125 5.86 -6.88 9.19
N THR A 126 6.07 -6.00 10.18
CA THR A 126 6.48 -6.39 11.54
C THR A 126 5.43 -7.27 12.20
N THR A 127 4.15 -6.88 12.16
CA THR A 127 3.06 -7.71 12.71
C THR A 127 2.98 -9.08 12.03
N ALA A 128 3.24 -9.14 10.72
CA ALA A 128 3.27 -10.41 9.99
C ALA A 128 4.44 -11.30 10.45
N ALA A 129 5.62 -10.73 10.66
CA ALA A 129 6.77 -11.45 11.21
C ALA A 129 6.48 -11.98 12.64
N ASP A 130 5.84 -11.16 13.49
CA ASP A 130 5.43 -11.57 14.83
C ASP A 130 4.45 -12.76 14.80
N LEU A 131 3.49 -12.76 13.87
CA LEU A 131 2.57 -13.88 13.67
C LEU A 131 3.29 -15.15 13.23
N ALA A 132 4.24 -15.06 12.30
CA ALA A 132 5.03 -16.21 11.87
C ALA A 132 5.87 -16.79 13.01
N ALA A 133 6.52 -15.93 13.80
CA ALA A 133 7.30 -16.34 14.97
C ALA A 133 6.43 -17.00 16.04
N PHE A 134 5.26 -16.41 16.34
CA PHE A 134 4.30 -16.97 17.28
C PHE A 134 3.77 -18.33 16.82
N LEU A 135 3.44 -18.50 15.54
CA LEU A 135 2.96 -19.78 15.02
C LEU A 135 4.04 -20.85 15.02
N ALA A 136 5.30 -20.48 14.74
CA ALA A 136 6.42 -21.41 14.75
C ALA A 136 6.65 -22.02 16.15
N THR A 137 6.48 -21.25 17.23
CA THR A 137 6.55 -21.78 18.60
C THR A 137 5.35 -22.65 18.99
N ASN A 138 4.27 -22.61 18.21
CA ASN A 138 3.04 -23.39 18.38
C ASN A 138 2.92 -24.52 17.33
N ASN A 139 4.03 -25.02 16.79
CA ASN A 139 4.11 -26.10 15.80
C ASN A 139 3.30 -25.86 14.51
N TYR A 140 3.10 -24.60 14.12
CA TYR A 140 2.48 -24.24 12.86
C TYR A 140 3.44 -23.40 12.00
N GLN A 141 3.76 -23.90 10.81
CA GLN A 141 4.70 -23.23 9.91
C GLN A 141 3.96 -22.31 8.96
N LEU A 142 4.02 -20.99 9.23
CA LEU A 142 3.52 -19.96 8.34
C LEU A 142 4.69 -19.29 7.62
N THR A 143 4.63 -19.26 6.29
CA THR A 143 5.53 -18.41 5.50
C THR A 143 4.91 -17.03 5.32
N VAL A 144 5.64 -15.98 5.62
CA VAL A 144 5.18 -14.60 5.38
C VAL A 144 5.97 -13.98 4.25
N ILE A 145 5.26 -13.37 3.30
CA ILE A 145 5.83 -12.62 2.19
C ILE A 145 5.29 -11.19 2.27
N GLY A 146 6.15 -10.27 2.70
CA GLY A 146 5.82 -8.85 2.82
C GLY A 146 5.97 -8.10 1.50
N LEU A 147 4.95 -7.34 1.12
CA LEU A 147 4.97 -6.41 0.00
C LEU A 147 5.03 -4.97 0.56
N PRO A 148 6.21 -4.32 0.51
CA PRO A 148 6.46 -3.04 1.18
C PRO A 148 5.72 -1.90 0.47
N LYS A 149 4.65 -1.44 1.10
CA LYS A 149 3.74 -0.40 0.60
C LYS A 149 3.88 0.87 1.42
N THR A 150 4.53 1.86 0.83
CA THR A 150 4.63 3.23 1.35
C THR A 150 4.84 4.18 0.19
N ILE A 151 4.22 5.36 0.24
CA ILE A 151 4.48 6.42 -0.76
C ILE A 151 5.73 7.23 -0.40
N ASP A 152 6.20 7.12 0.85
CA ASP A 152 7.35 7.86 1.37
C ASP A 152 8.68 7.20 0.98
N ASN A 153 8.66 5.99 0.39
CA ASN A 153 9.84 5.21 -0.01
C ASN A 153 10.91 5.06 1.10
N ASP A 154 10.44 4.86 2.34
CA ASP A 154 11.23 4.90 3.56
C ASP A 154 11.57 3.51 4.14
N VAL A 155 11.38 2.44 3.36
CA VAL A 155 11.67 1.07 3.79
C VAL A 155 13.10 0.68 3.41
N VAL A 156 13.91 0.32 4.40
CA VAL A 156 15.30 -0.17 4.22
C VAL A 156 15.31 -1.71 4.28
N PRO A 157 16.09 -2.43 3.44
CA PRO A 157 17.12 -1.95 2.51
C PRO A 157 16.66 -1.84 1.03
N ILE A 158 15.34 -1.82 0.77
CA ILE A 158 14.85 -1.81 -0.61
C ILE A 158 15.02 -0.43 -1.25
N ARG A 159 15.25 -0.40 -2.56
CA ARG A 159 15.37 0.86 -3.32
C ARG A 159 14.02 1.52 -3.59
N GLN A 160 12.97 0.71 -3.70
CA GLN A 160 11.66 1.12 -4.17
C GLN A 160 10.56 0.37 -3.42
N SER A 161 9.67 1.13 -2.78
CA SER A 161 8.39 0.66 -2.27
C SER A 161 7.28 0.77 -3.31
N LEU A 162 6.21 0.03 -3.10
CA LEU A 162 5.03 0.06 -3.94
C LEU A 162 4.25 1.38 -3.75
N GLY A 163 3.96 2.05 -4.87
CA GLY A 163 3.13 3.26 -4.94
C GLY A 163 3.89 4.59 -4.90
N ALA A 164 5.17 4.60 -4.53
CA ALA A 164 5.95 5.82 -4.34
C ALA A 164 6.15 6.64 -5.63
N TRP A 165 6.49 5.99 -6.76
CA TRP A 165 6.69 6.67 -8.05
C TRP A 165 5.41 7.26 -8.61
N THR A 166 4.31 6.52 -8.56
CA THR A 166 3.01 7.03 -9.01
C THR A 166 2.58 8.21 -8.16
N ALA A 167 2.78 8.18 -6.84
CA ALA A 167 2.48 9.31 -5.97
C ALA A 167 3.31 10.56 -6.34
N ALA A 168 4.61 10.41 -6.60
CA ALA A 168 5.47 11.52 -7.03
C ALA A 168 5.05 12.10 -8.39
N ALA A 169 4.72 11.24 -9.36
CA ALA A 169 4.28 11.64 -10.68
C ALA A 169 2.94 12.39 -10.63
N GLU A 170 1.97 11.91 -9.84
CA GLU A 170 0.68 12.59 -9.67
C GLU A 170 0.83 13.91 -8.91
N GLY A 171 1.69 13.97 -7.88
CA GLY A 171 2.06 15.23 -7.24
C GLY A 171 2.64 16.25 -8.23
N ALA A 172 3.52 15.81 -9.12
CA ALA A 172 4.12 16.68 -10.14
C ALA A 172 3.07 17.17 -11.16
N ARG A 173 2.16 16.30 -11.59
CA ARG A 173 1.06 16.65 -12.51
C ARG A 173 0.08 17.63 -11.86
N PHE A 174 -0.21 17.47 -10.58
CA PHE A 174 -1.02 18.42 -9.83
C PHE A 174 -0.32 19.77 -9.74
N PHE A 175 0.94 19.81 -9.30
CA PHE A 175 1.71 21.05 -9.19
C PHE A 175 1.78 21.79 -10.53
N ARG A 176 2.02 21.07 -11.63
CA ARG A 176 2.08 21.63 -12.98
C ARG A 176 0.81 22.42 -13.36
N GLN A 177 -0.36 21.95 -12.93
CA GLN A 177 -1.62 22.64 -13.19
C GLN A 177 -1.75 23.89 -12.31
N VAL A 178 -1.36 23.80 -11.05
CA VAL A 178 -1.45 24.93 -10.11
C VAL A 178 -0.46 26.04 -10.45
N VAL A 179 0.81 25.69 -10.72
CA VAL A 179 1.88 26.67 -11.01
C VAL A 179 1.68 27.40 -12.34
N ALA A 180 0.89 26.83 -13.26
CA ALA A 180 0.50 27.51 -14.50
C ALA A 180 -0.25 28.83 -14.23
N GLU A 181 -0.91 28.96 -13.08
CA GLU A 181 -1.67 30.15 -12.67
C GLU A 181 -0.83 31.22 -11.96
N HIS A 182 0.51 31.07 -11.88
CA HIS A 182 1.41 32.01 -11.18
C HIS A 182 1.26 33.48 -11.65
N GLY A 183 0.74 33.71 -12.86
CA GLY A 183 0.49 35.05 -13.41
C GLY A 183 -0.82 35.72 -12.97
N ALA A 184 -1.70 35.04 -12.22
CA ALA A 184 -3.03 35.59 -11.90
C ALA A 184 -3.02 36.72 -10.84
N ASN A 185 -1.93 36.90 -10.09
CA ASN A 185 -1.78 37.99 -9.14
C ASN A 185 -0.30 38.44 -9.03
N PRO A 186 0.00 39.75 -9.03
CA PRO A 186 1.38 40.27 -8.90
C PRO A 186 2.17 39.81 -7.66
N ARG A 187 1.50 39.34 -6.59
CA ARG A 187 2.12 38.92 -5.32
C ARG A 187 1.79 37.47 -4.94
N MET A 188 1.59 36.61 -5.94
CA MET A 188 1.20 35.22 -5.70
C MET A 188 2.33 34.40 -5.06
N LEU A 189 1.99 33.65 -4.01
CA LEU A 189 2.79 32.58 -3.45
C LEU A 189 2.01 31.27 -3.57
N ILE A 190 2.61 30.26 -4.19
CA ILE A 190 2.01 28.93 -4.33
C ILE A 190 2.71 27.98 -3.38
N ILE A 191 1.95 27.38 -2.47
CA ILE A 191 2.44 26.35 -1.55
C ILE A 191 1.76 25.04 -1.92
N HIS A 192 2.56 24.02 -2.22
CA HIS A 192 2.07 22.68 -2.51
C HIS A 192 2.51 21.75 -1.38
N GLU A 193 1.58 21.42 -0.50
CA GLU A 193 1.80 20.43 0.55
C GLU A 193 1.83 19.02 -0.07
N VAL A 194 2.94 18.31 0.14
CA VAL A 194 3.13 16.93 -0.31
C VAL A 194 3.21 16.03 0.91
N MET A 195 2.64 14.83 0.81
CA MET A 195 2.77 13.83 1.87
C MET A 195 4.25 13.49 2.16
N GLY A 196 4.53 13.03 3.37
CA GLY A 196 5.86 12.66 3.82
C GLY A 196 5.91 12.68 5.33
N ARG A 197 5.67 11.53 5.98
CA ARG A 197 5.47 11.53 7.44
C ARG A 197 6.77 11.73 8.21
N ASN A 198 7.78 10.95 7.84
CA ASN A 198 9.05 10.86 8.57
C ASN A 198 10.27 11.18 7.68
N CYS A 199 10.06 11.35 6.38
CA CYS A 199 11.12 11.72 5.44
C CYS A 199 10.57 12.58 4.28
N GLY A 200 11.46 13.30 3.62
CA GLY A 200 11.13 14.19 2.49
C GLY A 200 11.31 13.55 1.11
N TRP A 201 11.44 12.23 1.00
CA TRP A 201 11.69 11.57 -0.29
C TRP A 201 10.58 11.87 -1.30
N LEU A 202 9.30 11.80 -0.88
CA LEU A 202 8.18 12.02 -1.79
C LEU A 202 8.13 13.46 -2.28
N THR A 203 8.39 14.44 -1.42
CA THR A 203 8.49 15.86 -1.80
C THR A 203 9.63 16.09 -2.79
N ALA A 204 10.82 15.56 -2.49
CA ALA A 204 11.98 15.69 -3.37
C ALA A 204 11.77 14.98 -4.73
N ALA A 205 11.17 13.79 -4.73
CA ALA A 205 10.83 13.05 -5.93
C ALA A 205 9.77 13.80 -6.76
N THR A 206 8.72 14.33 -6.11
CA THR A 206 7.68 15.14 -6.76
C THR A 206 8.28 16.37 -7.45
N ALA A 207 9.14 17.11 -6.75
CA ALA A 207 9.83 18.27 -7.32
C ALA A 207 10.72 17.86 -8.52
N ARG A 208 11.45 16.75 -8.40
CA ARG A 208 12.28 16.21 -9.49
C ARG A 208 11.45 15.84 -10.72
N GLU A 209 10.36 15.08 -10.54
CA GLU A 209 9.46 14.70 -11.65
C GLU A 209 8.88 15.95 -12.32
N TYR A 210 8.48 16.96 -11.53
CA TYR A 210 7.99 18.22 -12.09
C TYR A 210 9.07 18.98 -12.88
N LEU A 211 10.30 19.08 -12.36
CA LEU A 211 11.39 19.76 -13.06
C LEU A 211 11.73 19.08 -14.39
N GLN A 212 11.62 17.74 -14.46
CA GLN A 212 11.76 17.00 -15.71
C GLN A 212 10.64 17.36 -16.70
N MET A 213 9.38 17.46 -16.24
CA MET A 213 8.26 17.91 -17.07
C MET A 213 8.49 19.34 -17.57
N LEU A 214 8.91 20.27 -16.70
CA LEU A 214 9.22 21.65 -17.06
C LEU A 214 10.39 21.75 -18.06
N GLY A 215 11.33 20.80 -18.03
CA GLY A 215 12.39 20.66 -19.03
C GLY A 215 11.87 20.50 -20.47
N GLN A 216 10.64 20.01 -20.63
CA GLN A 216 10.03 19.71 -21.94
C GLN A 216 8.99 20.76 -22.37
N VAL A 217 8.73 21.79 -21.55
CA VAL A 217 7.75 22.84 -21.83
C VAL A 217 8.34 23.88 -22.79
N ALA A 218 7.60 24.19 -23.85
CA ALA A 218 7.91 25.31 -24.73
C ALA A 218 7.67 26.64 -24.00
N LEU A 219 8.62 27.57 -24.09
CA LEU A 219 8.59 28.84 -23.38
C LEU A 219 8.46 30.00 -24.36
N ALA A 220 7.86 31.09 -23.88
CA ALA A 220 7.70 32.33 -24.65
C ALA A 220 8.11 33.53 -23.78
N PRO A 221 9.43 33.75 -23.55
CA PRO A 221 9.90 34.75 -22.60
C PRO A 221 9.43 36.18 -22.90
N GLY A 222 9.27 36.53 -24.19
CA GLY A 222 8.75 37.84 -24.61
C GLY A 222 7.31 38.12 -24.14
N PHE A 223 6.53 37.09 -23.86
CA PHE A 223 5.19 37.18 -23.27
C PHE A 223 5.20 36.96 -21.75
N GLY A 224 6.39 36.90 -21.14
CA GLY A 224 6.56 36.64 -19.71
C GLY A 224 6.37 35.18 -19.31
N LEU A 225 6.29 34.24 -20.25
CA LEU A 225 6.30 32.80 -19.94
C LEU A 225 7.76 32.32 -19.84
N THR A 226 8.38 32.54 -18.69
CA THR A 226 9.77 32.17 -18.41
C THR A 226 9.86 30.94 -17.52
N ARG A 227 11.03 30.30 -17.50
CA ARG A 227 11.28 29.11 -16.68
C ARG A 227 11.24 29.45 -15.18
N GLU A 228 11.76 30.62 -14.80
CA GLU A 228 11.86 31.07 -13.41
C GLU A 228 10.49 31.24 -12.75
N ARG A 229 9.48 31.68 -13.54
CA ARG A 229 8.09 31.84 -13.10
C ARG A 229 7.37 30.52 -12.85
N LEU A 230 7.83 29.46 -13.50
CA LEU A 230 7.28 28.10 -13.33
C LEU A 230 8.19 27.22 -12.47
N ALA A 231 9.30 27.73 -11.96
CA ALA A 231 10.28 26.93 -11.22
C ALA A 231 9.76 26.54 -9.82
N VAL A 232 10.45 25.57 -9.21
CA VAL A 232 10.32 25.27 -7.78
C VAL A 232 11.40 26.08 -7.05
N HIS A 233 11.00 27.02 -6.20
CA HIS A 233 11.93 27.89 -5.49
C HIS A 233 12.39 27.32 -4.14
N GLY A 234 11.72 26.29 -3.62
CA GLY A 234 12.07 25.62 -2.38
C GLY A 234 11.36 24.27 -2.23
N VAL A 235 12.00 23.36 -1.48
CA VAL A 235 11.51 22.02 -1.10
C VAL A 235 11.80 21.83 0.38
#